data_AF-A0A923VKV7-F1
#
_entry.id   AF-A0A923VKV7-F1
#
_cell.length_a   1.000
_cell.length_b   1.000
_cell.length_c   1.000
_cell.angle_alpha   90.00
_cell.angle_beta   90.00
_cell.angle_gamma   90.00
#
_symmetry.space_group_name_H-M   'P 1'
#
loop_
_entity.id
_entity.type
_entity.pdbx_description
1 polymer ?
#
loop_
_entity_poly.entity_id
_entity_poly.type
_entity_poly.pdbx_seq_one_letter_code
_entity_poly.pdbx_strand_id
1 'polypeptide(L)'
;MSQISFADAEYAGKRKKTRREVFLEEMELVVPWKMLLNLIEPHYPMAGRGRRPYALESMLRVHLMQNWFALSDPAMEEALYEIASLRSFAHLSLT
;
A
#
# COMPACT_ATOMS: atom_id res chain seq x y z
N MET A 1 -1.79 -8.69 18.50
CA MET A 1 -0.48 -9.05 17.95
C MET A 1 -0.70 -9.50 16.51
N SER A 2 -0.28 -8.71 15.53
CA SER A 2 -0.30 -9.13 14.13
C SER A 2 0.83 -10.14 13.88
N GLN A 3 0.51 -11.26 13.27
CA GLN A 3 1.50 -12.26 12.87
C GLN A 3 2.37 -11.66 11.76
N ILE A 4 3.68 -11.64 11.96
CA ILE A 4 4.67 -11.15 10.97
C ILE A 4 5.07 -12.34 10.11
N SER A 5 5.04 -12.20 8.78
CA SER A 5 5.51 -13.26 7.88
C SER A 5 7.03 -13.36 7.89
N PHE A 6 7.58 -14.51 7.48
CA PHE A 6 9.05 -14.67 7.36
C PHE A 6 9.67 -13.64 6.41
N ALA A 7 8.96 -13.28 5.33
CA ALA A 7 9.42 -12.27 4.39
C ALA A 7 9.49 -10.87 5.02
N ASP A 8 8.53 -10.52 5.89
CA ASP A 8 8.51 -9.23 6.59
C ASP A 8 9.62 -9.16 7.65
N ALA A 9 9.88 -10.27 8.34
CA ALA A 9 10.95 -10.37 9.34
C ALA A 9 12.36 -10.23 8.70
N GLU A 10 12.59 -10.86 7.55
CA GLU A 10 13.85 -10.72 6.80
C GLU A 10 14.05 -9.27 6.34
N TYR A 11 12.97 -8.61 5.89
CA TYR A 11 13.02 -7.23 5.45
C TYR A 11 13.36 -6.26 6.59
N ALA A 12 12.78 -6.48 7.78
CA ALA A 12 13.05 -5.67 8.98
C ALA A 12 14.53 -5.72 9.42
N GLY A 13 15.27 -6.77 9.05
CA GLY A 13 16.71 -6.91 9.34
C GLY A 13 17.63 -6.03 8.46
N LYS A 14 17.11 -5.30 7.46
CA LYS A 14 17.93 -4.47 6.58
C LYS A 14 18.50 -3.25 7.30
N ARG A 15 19.83 -3.10 7.25
CA ARG A 15 20.55 -2.00 7.92
C ARG A 15 20.44 -0.64 7.22
N LYS A 16 20.09 -0.61 5.94
CA LYS A 16 20.04 0.63 5.14
C LYS A 16 18.63 0.84 4.62
N LYS A 17 18.02 1.98 5.00
CA LYS A 17 16.80 2.47 4.36
C LYS A 17 17.11 2.97 2.95
N THR A 18 16.32 2.54 1.99
CA THR A 18 16.33 2.99 0.61
C THR A 18 15.67 4.38 0.51
N ARG A 19 16.01 5.15 -0.54
CA ARG A 19 15.35 6.44 -0.80
C ARG A 19 13.84 6.33 -0.93
N ARG A 20 13.36 5.19 -1.46
CA ARG A 20 11.93 4.91 -1.60
C ARG A 20 11.25 4.76 -0.24
N GLU A 21 11.85 4.01 0.68
CA GLU A 21 11.29 3.86 2.02
C GLU A 21 11.21 5.18 2.77
N VAL A 22 12.27 5.99 2.70
CA VAL A 22 12.27 7.33 3.29
C VAL A 22 11.12 8.18 2.71
N PHE A 23 10.97 8.17 1.37
CA PHE A 23 9.86 8.87 0.72
C PHE A 23 8.48 8.37 1.17
N LEU A 24 8.29 7.05 1.25
CA LEU A 24 7.01 6.46 1.70
C LEU A 24 6.72 6.81 3.17
N GLU A 25 7.72 6.80 4.04
CA GLU A 25 7.59 7.24 5.44
C GLU A 25 7.19 8.72 5.53
N GLU A 26 7.78 9.58 4.69
CA GLU A 26 7.38 10.99 4.61
C GLU A 26 5.94 11.15 4.10
N MET A 27 5.55 10.39 3.07
CA MET A 27 4.18 10.44 2.55
C MET A 27 3.14 9.94 3.56
N GLU A 28 3.49 8.99 4.41
CA GLU A 28 2.60 8.55 5.49
C GLU A 28 2.25 9.70 6.45
N LEU A 29 3.17 10.64 6.65
CA LEU A 29 2.98 11.81 7.51
C LEU A 29 2.31 12.99 6.79
N VAL A 30 2.63 13.20 5.52
CA VAL A 30 2.21 14.39 4.76
C VAL A 30 0.81 14.22 4.18
N VAL A 31 0.42 13.00 3.80
CA VAL A 31 -0.89 12.75 3.18
C VAL A 31 -1.98 12.82 4.25
N PRO A 32 -3.06 13.61 4.05
CA PRO A 32 -4.17 13.71 5.01
C PRO A 32 -5.11 12.50 4.89
N TRP A 33 -4.64 11.30 5.23
CA TRP A 33 -5.34 10.02 5.01
C TRP A 33 -6.79 10.04 5.46
N LYS A 34 -7.04 10.40 6.73
CA LYS A 34 -8.40 10.41 7.31
C LYS A 34 -9.36 11.28 6.51
N MET A 35 -8.92 12.45 6.06
CA MET A 35 -9.75 13.35 5.26
C MET A 35 -10.08 12.74 3.90
N LEU A 36 -9.08 12.19 3.21
CA LEU A 36 -9.25 11.58 1.90
C LEU A 36 -10.13 10.33 1.96
N LEU A 37 -9.92 9.47 2.96
CA LEU A 37 -10.74 8.27 3.17
C LEU A 37 -12.20 8.64 3.39
N ASN A 38 -12.49 9.59 4.28
CA ASN A 38 -13.86 10.04 4.54
C ASN A 38 -14.53 10.66 3.30
N LEU A 39 -13.76 11.32 2.44
CA LEU A 39 -14.27 11.89 1.21
C LEU A 39 -14.63 10.82 0.16
N ILE A 40 -13.85 9.75 0.09
CA ILE A 40 -14.00 8.69 -0.92
C ILE A 40 -14.99 7.61 -0.47
N GLU A 41 -15.08 7.34 0.85
CA GLU A 41 -15.90 6.28 1.43
C GLU A 41 -17.33 6.21 0.88
N PRO A 42 -18.09 7.31 0.71
CA PRO A 42 -19.46 7.26 0.16
C PRO A 42 -19.55 6.76 -1.28
N HIS A 43 -18.45 6.84 -2.03
CA HIS A 43 -18.36 6.45 -3.43
C HIS A 43 -17.65 5.11 -3.64
N TYR A 44 -17.07 4.54 -2.59
CA TYR A 44 -16.32 3.30 -2.69
C TYR A 44 -17.28 2.11 -2.83
N PRO A 45 -17.03 1.17 -3.75
CA PRO A 45 -17.93 0.05 -3.98
C PRO A 45 -18.18 -0.75 -2.70
N MET A 46 -19.46 -0.96 -2.39
CA MET A 46 -19.86 -1.87 -1.33
C MET A 46 -19.78 -3.32 -1.83
N ALA A 47 -19.45 -4.24 -0.93
CA ALA A 47 -19.38 -5.66 -1.26
C ALA A 47 -20.74 -6.18 -1.77
N GLY A 48 -20.82 -6.50 -3.06
CA GLY A 48 -21.96 -7.19 -3.68
C GLY A 48 -21.78 -8.72 -3.69
N ARG A 49 -22.42 -9.39 -4.66
CA ARG A 49 -22.28 -10.86 -4.88
C ARG A 49 -20.99 -11.27 -5.60
N GLY A 50 -20.12 -10.32 -5.96
CA GLY A 50 -18.89 -10.55 -6.74
C GLY A 50 -17.63 -10.60 -5.87
N ARG A 51 -16.46 -10.42 -6.51
CA ARG A 51 -15.17 -10.28 -5.80
C ARG A 51 -15.29 -9.12 -4.83
N ARG A 52 -14.96 -9.37 -3.55
CA ARG A 52 -14.95 -8.32 -2.53
C ARG A 52 -13.92 -7.27 -2.93
N PRO A 53 -14.27 -5.98 -2.90
CA PRO A 53 -13.30 -4.93 -3.09
C PRO A 53 -12.24 -5.01 -1.97
N TYR A 54 -11.01 -4.61 -2.30
CA TYR A 54 -9.97 -4.42 -1.29
C TYR A 54 -10.39 -3.33 -0.29
N ALA A 55 -9.68 -3.23 0.83
CA ALA A 55 -9.90 -2.11 1.73
C ALA A 55 -9.65 -0.78 1.00
N LEU A 56 -10.56 0.20 1.16
CA LEU A 56 -10.45 1.53 0.56
C LEU A 56 -9.07 2.14 0.83
N GLU A 57 -8.59 1.98 2.06
CA GLU A 57 -7.30 2.49 2.50
C GLU A 57 -6.12 1.92 1.71
N SER A 58 -6.10 0.60 1.48
CA SER A 58 -5.09 -0.05 0.66
C SER A 58 -5.16 0.42 -0.80
N MET A 59 -6.36 0.50 -1.37
CA MET A 59 -6.53 0.94 -2.76
C MET A 59 -6.11 2.40 -2.97
N LEU A 60 -6.43 3.29 -2.05
CA LEU A 60 -5.99 4.68 -2.11
C LEU A 60 -4.44 4.76 -2.12
N ARG A 61 -3.78 3.99 -1.25
CA ARG A 61 -2.30 3.92 -1.23
C ARG A 61 -1.73 3.40 -2.55
N VAL A 62 -2.34 2.38 -3.14
CA VAL A 62 -1.94 1.87 -4.46
C VAL A 62 -2.06 2.96 -5.53
N HIS A 63 -3.17 3.68 -5.60
CA HIS A 63 -3.35 4.78 -6.56
C HIS A 63 -2.36 5.93 -6.36
N LEU A 64 -2.05 6.27 -5.12
CA LEU A 64 -1.04 7.29 -4.85
C LEU A 64 0.35 6.83 -5.29
N MET A 65 0.74 5.58 -5.02
CA MET A 65 2.02 5.03 -5.47
C MET A 65 2.12 4.96 -6.99
N GLN A 66 1.04 4.62 -7.69
CA GLN A 66 0.98 4.69 -9.16
C GLN A 66 1.33 6.10 -9.66
N ASN A 67 0.74 7.13 -9.04
CA ASN A 67 1.01 8.52 -9.40
C ASN A 67 2.44 8.97 -9.04
N TRP A 68 2.94 8.63 -7.85
CA TRP A 68 4.26 9.06 -7.38
C TRP A 68 5.41 8.41 -8.16
N PHE A 69 5.25 7.16 -8.58
CA PHE A 69 6.28 6.40 -9.29
C PHE A 69 6.01 6.26 -10.79
N ALA A 70 4.96 6.92 -11.30
CA ALA A 70 4.52 6.85 -12.69
C ALA A 70 4.33 5.40 -13.19
N LEU A 71 3.71 4.56 -12.35
CA LEU A 71 3.45 3.16 -12.65
C LEU A 71 2.04 3.00 -13.23
N SER A 72 1.93 2.20 -14.30
CA SER A 72 0.64 1.72 -14.81
C SER A 72 0.02 0.69 -13.87
N ASP A 73 -1.25 0.34 -14.09
CA ASP A 73 -1.93 -0.72 -13.33
C ASP A 73 -1.14 -2.05 -13.34
N PRO A 74 -0.73 -2.61 -14.49
CA PRO A 74 0.08 -3.83 -14.52
C PRO A 74 1.43 -3.66 -13.81
N ALA A 75 2.12 -2.54 -14.02
CA ALA A 75 3.44 -2.32 -13.43
C ALA A 75 3.37 -2.16 -11.89
N MET A 76 2.28 -1.58 -11.38
CA MET A 76 2.05 -1.48 -9.94
C MET A 76 1.75 -2.85 -9.33
N GLU A 77 0.99 -3.70 -10.01
CA GLU A 77 0.74 -5.07 -9.55
C GLU A 77 2.06 -5.85 -9.42
N GLU A 78 2.89 -5.85 -10.47
CA GLU A 78 4.23 -6.46 -10.44
C GLU A 78 5.08 -5.89 -9.29
N ALA A 79 5.09 -4.56 -9.13
CA ALA A 79 5.84 -3.92 -8.07
C ALA A 79 5.36 -4.30 -6.66
N LEU A 80 4.05 -4.57 -6.45
CA LEU A 80 3.52 -5.06 -5.17
C LEU A 80 3.96 -6.51 -4.87
N TYR A 81 4.16 -7.34 -5.89
CA TYR A 81 4.71 -8.68 -5.70
C TYR A 81 6.21 -8.62 -5.34
N GLU A 82 6.99 -7.83 -6.08
CA GLU A 82 8.46 -7.84 -5.95
C GLU A 82 9.01 -6.94 -4.84
N ILE A 83 8.38 -5.79 -4.57
CA ILE A 83 8.94 -4.74 -3.70
C ILE A 83 8.20 -4.71 -2.36
N ALA A 84 8.83 -5.32 -1.35
CA ALA A 84 8.27 -5.43 0.00
C ALA A 84 7.87 -4.08 0.62
N SER A 85 8.61 -3.00 0.40
CA SER A 85 8.26 -1.67 0.94
C SER A 85 6.98 -1.08 0.35
N LEU A 86 6.73 -1.26 -0.96
CA LEU A 86 5.47 -0.80 -1.58
C LEU A 86 4.28 -1.62 -1.08
N ARG A 87 4.48 -2.93 -0.95
CA ARG A 87 3.46 -3.84 -0.41
C ARG A 87 3.12 -3.53 1.04
N SER A 88 4.15 -3.33 1.87
CA SER A 88 4.00 -2.96 3.28
C SER A 88 3.29 -1.62 3.42
N PHE A 89 3.67 -0.62 2.60
CA PHE A 89 2.99 0.67 2.58
C PHE A 89 1.51 0.52 2.25
N ALA A 90 1.13 -0.32 1.28
CA ALA A 90 -0.28 -0.59 0.97
C ALA A 90 -1.05 -1.44 2.00
N HIS A 91 -0.40 -1.83 3.11
CA HIS A 91 -0.95 -2.76 4.11
C HIS A 91 -1.34 -4.13 3.52
N LEU A 92 -0.60 -4.59 2.52
CA LEU A 92 -0.79 -5.89 1.89
C LEU A 92 0.26 -6.89 2.40
N SER A 93 -0.08 -8.18 2.33
CA SER A 93 0.81 -9.29 2.70
C SER A 93 0.71 -10.39 1.62
N LEU A 94 1.77 -11.21 1.49
CA LEU A 94 1.82 -12.36 0.56
C LEU A 94 1.33 -13.68 1.20
N THR A 95 0.73 -13.59 2.39
CA THR A 95 0.25 -14.72 3.20
C THR A 95 -1.18 -15.13 2.87
#